data_AF-A0A843SYT3-F1
#
_entry.id   AF-A0A843SYT3-F1
#
_cell.length_a   1.000
_cell.length_b   1.000
_cell.length_c   1.000
_cell.angle_alpha   90.00
_cell.angle_beta   90.00
_cell.angle_gamma   90.00
#
_symmetry.space_group_name_H-M   'P 1'
#
loop_
_entity.id
_entity.type
_entity.pdbx_description
1 polymer ?
#
loop_
_entity_poly.entity_id
_entity_poly.type
_entity_poly.pdbx_seq_one_letter_code
_entity_poly.pdbx_strand_id
1 'polypeptide(L)'
;MLKRWSLFSVLAILATPALAQVPATAPTEATNVEVDPIRCWWRTSAGAVRIGEPFDLALTCAVLENDAVQVVPDESRLGNAVIQMAPFEVVGGTHPADLHSANRRFFQYEYRLRIINPDAIGKDVPIPGLTIHFRVNSRVAANTALQGRDLAYVLPPQSVRVTSVVPADAPDIRDTSGERFEDVAALEFRAGVFEIVGIALIAVGALMILLVLVRLARGSRGRTPADQRQLDTYAVAGVAARELSAVQREREQQGWTPAVVDRALAAV
;
A
#
# COMPACT_ATOMS: atom_id res chain seq x y z
N MET A 1 -86.67 60.50 27.91
CA MET A 1 -85.54 61.34 28.37
C MET A 1 -85.20 60.96 29.80
N LEU A 2 -83.91 60.70 30.08
CA LEU A 2 -83.26 60.47 31.38
C LEU A 2 -83.68 59.17 32.11
N LYS A 3 -82.81 58.36 32.74
CA LYS A 3 -81.45 58.57 33.26
C LYS A 3 -80.79 57.20 33.53
N ARG A 4 -79.46 57.14 33.36
CA ARG A 4 -78.40 56.32 34.02
C ARG A 4 -78.82 55.63 35.35
N TRP A 5 -78.32 54.46 35.78
CA TRP A 5 -76.91 54.01 35.81
C TRP A 5 -76.81 52.55 36.35
N SER A 6 -75.75 51.85 35.93
CA SER A 6 -74.91 50.83 36.61
C SER A 6 -75.51 49.79 37.59
N LEU A 7 -75.16 48.51 37.37
CA LEU A 7 -74.59 47.57 38.36
C LEU A 7 -74.06 46.32 37.63
N PHE A 8 -72.73 46.23 37.47
CA PHE A 8 -71.87 45.20 38.06
C PHE A 8 -72.14 43.76 37.61
N SER A 9 -71.47 43.36 36.53
CA SER A 9 -71.22 41.96 36.18
C SER A 9 -69.96 41.48 36.91
N VAL A 10 -70.12 40.50 37.80
CA VAL A 10 -69.04 39.61 38.24
C VAL A 10 -69.47 38.21 37.82
N LEU A 11 -68.89 37.69 36.74
CA LEU A 11 -69.06 36.31 36.32
C LEU A 11 -67.69 35.65 36.31
N ALA A 12 -67.52 34.68 37.22
CA ALA A 12 -66.33 33.88 37.41
C ALA A 12 -66.14 32.93 36.21
N ILE A 13 -64.95 32.97 35.61
CA ILE A 13 -64.50 31.99 34.60
C ILE A 13 -63.38 31.16 35.22
N LEU A 14 -63.60 29.85 35.22
CA LEU A 14 -62.71 28.79 35.68
C LEU A 14 -61.38 28.82 34.93
N ALA A 15 -60.26 28.90 35.67
CA ALA A 15 -58.91 28.81 35.13
C ALA A 15 -58.50 27.34 34.98
N THR A 16 -58.40 26.87 33.73
CA THR A 16 -57.61 25.70 33.33
C THR A 16 -56.11 26.03 33.43
N PRO A 17 -55.27 25.21 34.08
CA PRO A 17 -53.83 25.41 34.00
C PRO A 17 -53.35 25.00 32.59
N ALA A 18 -52.98 26.00 31.79
CA ALA A 18 -52.19 25.80 30.59
C ALA A 18 -50.79 25.29 31.01
N LEU A 19 -50.46 24.06 30.62
CA LEU A 19 -49.08 23.58 30.61
C LEU A 19 -48.29 24.50 29.67
N ALA A 20 -47.47 25.38 30.23
CA ALA A 20 -46.49 26.15 29.49
C ALA A 20 -45.49 25.16 28.86
N GLN A 21 -45.66 24.87 27.57
CA GLN A 21 -44.60 24.28 26.77
C GLN A 21 -43.48 25.31 26.69
N VAL A 22 -42.42 25.09 27.47
CA VAL A 22 -41.16 25.80 27.29
C VAL A 22 -40.74 25.57 25.83
N PRO A 23 -40.56 26.62 25.02
CA PRO A 23 -39.98 26.43 23.69
C PRO A 23 -38.61 25.81 23.92
N ALA A 24 -38.45 24.56 23.47
CA ALA A 24 -37.16 23.91 23.40
C ALA A 24 -36.27 24.83 22.56
N THR A 25 -35.37 25.53 23.25
CA THR A 25 -34.31 26.27 22.60
C THR A 25 -33.52 25.21 21.86
N ALA A 26 -33.66 25.17 20.53
CA ALA A 26 -32.75 24.39 19.71
C ALA A 26 -31.34 24.78 20.15
N PRO A 27 -30.42 23.82 20.40
CA PRO A 27 -29.04 24.18 20.63
C PRO A 27 -28.65 25.04 19.44
N THR A 28 -28.37 26.31 19.72
CA THR A 28 -27.67 27.14 18.76
C THR A 28 -26.38 26.39 18.55
N GLU A 29 -26.30 25.63 17.45
CA GLU A 29 -25.03 25.36 16.81
C GLU A 29 -24.45 26.76 16.61
N ALA A 30 -23.67 27.18 17.61
CA ALA A 30 -22.62 28.13 17.38
C ALA A 30 -21.96 27.58 16.14
N THR A 31 -22.07 28.33 15.05
CA THR A 31 -21.24 28.18 13.88
C THR A 31 -19.81 28.38 14.39
N ASN A 32 -19.28 27.36 15.06
CA ASN A 32 -17.89 27.16 15.35
C ASN A 32 -17.33 26.92 13.96
N VAL A 33 -17.10 28.03 13.25
CA VAL A 33 -16.08 28.07 12.22
C VAL A 33 -14.90 27.36 12.87
N GLU A 34 -14.55 26.21 12.33
CA GLU A 34 -13.41 25.40 12.72
C GLU A 34 -12.16 26.27 12.45
N VAL A 35 -11.91 27.24 13.33
CA VAL A 35 -10.79 28.15 13.24
C VAL A 35 -9.62 27.35 13.80
N ASP A 36 -8.86 26.78 12.87
CA ASP A 36 -7.64 26.07 13.21
C ASP A 36 -6.72 26.99 14.05
N PRO A 37 -6.49 26.66 15.33
CA PRO A 37 -5.82 27.54 16.29
C PRO A 37 -4.37 27.80 15.92
N ILE A 38 -3.72 26.86 15.24
CA ILE A 38 -2.35 26.95 14.77
C ILE A 38 -2.19 26.21 13.45
N ARG A 39 -1.54 26.84 12.47
CA ARG A 39 -1.17 26.19 11.20
C ARG A 39 0.30 26.38 10.95
N CYS A 40 1.04 25.29 10.82
CA CYS A 40 2.46 25.32 10.50
C CYS A 40 2.74 24.58 9.20
N TRP A 41 3.73 25.05 8.45
CA TRP A 41 4.21 24.41 7.23
C TRP A 41 5.72 24.56 7.08
N TRP A 42 6.30 23.63 6.35
CA TRP A 42 7.70 23.65 5.94
C TRP A 42 7.85 24.34 4.59
N ARG A 43 8.98 25.00 4.39
CA ARG A 43 9.44 25.46 3.08
C ARG A 43 10.94 25.23 2.96
N THR A 44 11.36 24.46 1.98
CA THR A 44 12.77 24.27 1.65
C THR A 44 13.20 25.27 0.57
N SER A 45 14.46 25.70 0.59
CA SER A 45 15.03 26.50 -0.50
C SER A 45 15.38 25.65 -1.73
N ALA A 46 15.61 24.35 -1.53
CA ALA A 46 15.94 23.39 -2.57
C ALA A 46 15.10 22.10 -2.46
N GLY A 47 14.77 21.50 -3.59
CA GLY A 47 14.14 20.17 -3.66
C GLY A 47 15.15 19.01 -3.79
N ALA A 48 16.39 19.34 -4.16
CA ALA A 48 17.50 18.42 -4.25
C ALA A 48 18.78 19.08 -3.72
N VAL A 49 19.57 18.35 -2.94
CA VAL A 49 20.77 18.86 -2.26
C VAL A 49 21.95 17.90 -2.40
N ARG A 50 23.16 18.44 -2.30
CA ARG A 50 24.39 17.65 -2.33
C ARG A 50 24.88 17.35 -0.92
N ILE A 51 25.74 16.36 -0.79
CA ILE A 51 26.37 16.06 0.50
C ILE A 51 27.28 17.21 0.91
N GLY A 52 27.15 17.64 2.16
CA GLY A 52 27.89 18.75 2.75
C GLY A 52 27.42 20.13 2.30
N GLU A 53 26.56 20.23 1.28
CA GLU A 53 25.99 21.49 0.82
C GLU A 53 24.93 21.97 1.84
N PRO A 54 25.08 23.18 2.40
CA PRO A 54 24.08 23.74 3.27
C PRO A 54 22.87 24.23 2.45
N PHE A 55 21.67 23.91 2.93
CA PHE A 55 20.41 24.43 2.39
C PHE A 55 19.56 25.00 3.52
N ASP A 56 18.58 25.83 3.15
CA ASP A 56 17.73 26.49 4.13
C ASP A 56 16.35 25.81 4.19
N LEU A 57 15.88 25.59 5.42
CA LEU A 57 14.55 25.09 5.76
C LEU A 57 13.86 26.12 6.65
N ALA A 58 12.72 26.63 6.20
CA ALA A 58 11.89 27.54 6.98
C ALA A 58 10.70 26.80 7.58
N LEU A 59 10.53 26.90 8.90
CA LEU A 59 9.29 26.62 9.61
C LEU A 59 8.52 27.92 9.74
N THR A 60 7.32 27.99 9.17
CA THR A 60 6.42 29.12 9.40
C THR A 60 5.17 28.62 10.10
N CYS A 61 4.78 29.31 11.17
CA CYS A 61 3.58 29.01 11.92
C CYS A 61 2.68 30.24 12.01
N ALA A 62 1.39 30.04 11.76
CA ALA A 62 0.34 31.05 11.87
C ALA A 62 -0.57 30.70 13.06
N VAL A 63 -0.49 31.50 14.12
CA VAL A 63 -1.15 31.27 15.41
C VAL A 63 -2.26 32.28 15.62
N LEU A 64 -3.41 31.86 16.16
CA LEU A 64 -4.51 32.77 16.46
C LEU A 64 -4.18 33.65 17.68
N GLU A 65 -4.25 34.97 17.50
CA GLU A 65 -4.05 35.96 18.56
C GLU A 65 -5.03 37.12 18.37
N ASN A 66 -6.02 37.22 19.26
CA ASN A 66 -6.99 38.30 19.30
C ASN A 66 -7.43 38.58 20.75
N ASP A 67 -8.32 39.57 20.94
CA ASP A 67 -8.76 40.01 22.28
C ASP A 67 -9.50 38.93 23.10
N ALA A 68 -10.11 37.94 22.44
CA ALA A 68 -10.86 36.87 23.10
C ALA A 68 -10.02 35.60 23.32
N VAL A 69 -9.13 35.28 22.37
CA VAL A 69 -8.37 34.02 22.33
C VAL A 69 -6.92 34.30 21.94
N GLN A 70 -5.99 33.78 22.75
CA GLN A 70 -4.56 33.82 22.49
C GLN A 70 -3.99 32.41 22.54
N VAL A 71 -3.45 31.94 21.42
CA VAL A 71 -2.76 30.65 21.35
C VAL A 71 -1.27 30.87 21.60
N VAL A 72 -0.71 30.13 22.56
CA VAL A 72 0.70 30.24 22.98
C VAL A 72 1.42 28.93 22.67
N PRO A 73 2.26 28.90 21.62
CA PRO A 73 3.09 27.73 21.30
C PRO A 73 4.29 27.60 22.24
N ASP A 74 4.73 26.36 22.49
CA ASP A 74 5.98 26.06 23.17
C ASP A 74 7.16 26.16 22.20
N GLU A 75 7.72 27.35 22.09
CA GLU A 75 8.85 27.65 21.22
C GLU A 75 10.20 27.17 21.78
N SER A 76 10.24 26.72 23.04
CA SER A 76 11.47 26.30 23.71
C SER A 76 12.16 25.11 23.03
N ARG A 77 11.39 24.33 22.26
CA ARG A 77 11.86 23.14 21.51
C ARG A 77 12.17 23.43 20.03
N LEU A 78 11.86 24.64 19.57
CA LEU A 78 12.03 25.06 18.17
C LEU A 78 13.35 25.80 17.94
N GLY A 79 14.05 26.18 19.00
CA GLY A 79 15.32 26.89 18.90
C GLY A 79 16.39 26.13 18.10
N ASN A 80 17.19 26.88 17.36
CA ASN A 80 18.21 26.32 16.45
C ASN A 80 19.24 25.43 17.16
N ALA A 81 19.51 25.67 18.44
CA ALA A 81 20.45 24.90 19.24
C ALA A 81 19.86 23.61 19.84
N VAL A 82 18.54 23.47 19.87
CA VAL A 82 17.85 22.35 20.54
C VAL A 82 17.13 21.42 19.59
N ILE A 83 16.72 21.92 18.42
CA ILE A 83 15.99 21.12 17.44
C ILE A 83 16.86 20.01 16.87
N GLN A 84 16.31 18.80 16.80
CA GLN A 84 16.99 17.63 16.24
C GLN A 84 16.39 17.31 14.88
N MET A 85 17.20 17.36 13.83
CA MET A 85 16.76 17.16 12.45
C MET A 85 17.41 15.95 11.79
N ALA A 86 17.79 14.93 12.57
CA ALA A 86 18.44 13.73 12.07
C ALA A 86 17.70 13.14 10.85
N PRO A 87 18.43 12.77 9.77
CA PRO A 87 19.89 12.68 9.67
C PRO A 87 20.59 13.98 9.25
N PHE A 88 19.90 15.12 9.21
CA PHE A 88 20.47 16.42 8.89
C PHE A 88 21.12 17.06 10.12
N GLU A 89 22.27 17.69 9.90
CA GLU A 89 22.93 18.54 10.88
C GLU A 89 22.44 19.98 10.75
N VAL A 90 22.08 20.59 11.88
CA VAL A 90 21.76 22.02 11.95
C VAL A 90 23.08 22.79 12.05
N VAL A 91 23.47 23.43 10.96
CA VAL A 91 24.70 24.25 10.86
C VAL A 91 24.49 25.63 11.46
N GLY A 92 23.25 26.12 11.42
CA GLY A 92 22.87 27.40 11.97
C GLY A 92 21.40 27.68 11.77
N GLY A 93 21.01 28.90 12.05
CA GLY A 93 19.66 29.36 11.81
C GLY A 93 19.42 30.74 12.37
N THR A 94 18.26 31.28 12.04
CA THR A 94 17.80 32.60 12.44
C THR A 94 16.32 32.53 12.82
N HIS A 95 15.92 33.38 13.76
CA HIS A 95 14.53 33.57 14.13
C HIS A 95 14.21 35.06 13.90
N PRO A 96 13.62 35.40 12.72
CA PRO A 96 13.18 36.75 12.45
C PRO A 96 12.10 37.21 13.44
N ALA A 97 11.92 38.53 13.56
CA ALA A 97 10.86 39.08 14.40
C ALA A 97 9.47 38.64 13.92
N ASP A 98 8.59 38.34 14.87
CA ASP A 98 7.22 37.96 14.60
C ASP A 98 6.45 39.04 13.84
N LEU A 99 5.60 38.61 12.91
CA LEU A 99 4.70 39.46 12.17
C LEU A 99 3.28 39.27 12.68
N HIS A 100 2.56 40.37 12.85
CA HIS A 100 1.15 40.33 13.22
C HIS A 100 0.30 40.80 12.04
N SER A 101 -0.73 40.02 11.68
CA SER A 101 -1.66 40.38 10.63
C SER A 101 -3.06 39.89 10.97
N ALA A 102 -4.02 40.81 10.95
CA ALA A 102 -5.40 40.58 11.37
C ALA A 102 -5.48 39.96 12.78
N ASN A 103 -5.99 38.73 12.89
CA ASN A 103 -6.13 37.99 14.15
C ASN A 103 -5.07 36.90 14.32
N ARG A 104 -3.93 37.00 13.62
CA ARG A 104 -2.87 36.00 13.66
C ARG A 104 -1.49 36.59 13.88
N ARG A 105 -0.70 35.88 14.68
CA ARG A 105 0.74 36.06 14.81
C ARG A 105 1.45 35.02 13.95
N PHE A 106 2.40 35.48 13.16
CA PHE A 106 3.24 34.66 12.33
C PHE A 106 4.64 34.71 12.90
N PHE A 107 5.16 33.54 13.28
CA PHE A 107 6.54 33.39 13.70
C PHE A 107 7.24 32.44 12.73
N GLN A 108 8.52 32.68 12.50
CA GLN A 108 9.31 31.92 11.55
C GLN A 108 10.65 31.50 12.17
N TYR A 109 11.04 30.25 11.92
CA TYR A 109 12.38 29.76 12.19
C TYR A 109 13.03 29.37 10.87
N GLU A 110 14.22 29.87 10.62
CA GLU A 110 15.04 29.50 9.49
C GLU A 110 16.19 28.64 9.99
N TYR A 111 16.30 27.45 9.44
CA TYR A 111 17.35 26.50 9.79
C TYR A 111 18.24 26.29 8.58
N ARG A 112 19.55 26.34 8.80
CA ARG A 112 20.54 25.94 7.81
C ARG A 112 20.94 24.51 8.07
N LEU A 113 20.54 23.63 7.17
CA LEU A 113 20.75 22.20 7.28
C LEU A 113 21.82 21.72 6.31
N ARG A 114 22.53 20.66 6.68
CA ARG A 114 23.35 19.89 5.73
C ARG A 114 23.24 18.41 6.05
N ILE A 115 23.51 17.58 5.05
CA ILE A 115 23.64 16.13 5.24
C ILE A 115 25.09 15.72 5.01
N ILE A 116 25.67 14.96 5.95
CA ILE A 116 27.04 14.43 5.84
C ILE A 116 27.04 12.94 5.52
N ASN A 117 25.90 12.25 5.65
CA ASN A 117 25.82 10.81 5.46
C ASN A 117 26.02 10.42 3.96
N PRO A 118 27.11 9.73 3.59
CA PRO A 118 27.34 9.26 2.23
C PRO A 118 26.34 8.20 1.75
N ASP A 119 25.72 7.46 2.67
CA ASP A 119 24.74 6.43 2.33
C ASP A 119 23.41 7.02 1.84
N ALA A 120 23.22 8.34 1.97
CA ALA A 120 22.04 9.06 1.54
C ALA A 120 22.04 9.40 0.04
N ILE A 121 23.17 9.26 -0.67
CA ILE A 121 23.28 9.61 -2.09
C ILE A 121 22.25 8.84 -2.92
N GLY A 122 21.58 9.54 -3.82
CA GLY A 122 20.58 8.98 -4.72
C GLY A 122 19.24 8.67 -4.06
N LYS A 123 19.09 8.92 -2.74
CA LYS A 123 17.88 8.63 -1.97
C LYS A 123 17.11 9.91 -1.65
N ASP A 124 15.82 9.72 -1.42
CA ASP A 124 14.95 10.74 -0.84
C ASP A 124 15.01 10.61 0.68
N VAL A 125 15.60 11.61 1.33
CA VAL A 125 15.78 11.64 2.78
C VAL A 125 14.65 12.47 3.41
N PRO A 126 13.89 11.91 4.36
CA PRO A 126 12.84 12.66 5.03
C PRO A 126 13.44 13.62 6.05
N ILE A 127 13.05 14.89 5.96
CA ILE A 127 13.09 15.84 7.06
C ILE A 127 12.06 15.34 8.08
N PRO A 128 12.45 15.14 9.35
CA PRO A 128 11.57 14.54 10.35
C PRO A 128 10.32 15.41 10.59
N GLY A 129 9.21 14.75 10.86
CA GLY A 129 8.00 15.42 11.34
C GLY A 129 8.25 16.04 12.71
N LEU A 130 7.55 17.14 13.01
CA LEU A 130 7.73 17.90 14.24
C LEU A 130 6.42 18.00 15.00
N THR A 131 6.45 17.79 16.31
CA THR A 131 5.28 18.00 17.18
C THR A 131 5.46 19.29 17.96
N ILE A 132 4.56 20.25 17.75
CA ILE A 132 4.58 21.56 18.38
C ILE A 132 3.49 21.59 19.45
N HIS A 133 3.89 21.72 20.71
CA HIS A 133 2.94 21.87 21.81
C HIS A 133 2.42 23.30 21.88
N PHE A 134 1.16 23.49 22.23
CA PHE A 134 0.56 24.82 22.37
C PHE A 134 -0.58 24.83 23.38
N ARG A 135 -0.90 26.00 23.90
CA ARG A 135 -2.00 26.23 24.85
C ARG A 135 -2.92 27.32 24.34
N VAL A 136 -4.21 27.16 24.56
CA VAL A 136 -5.22 28.16 24.17
C VAL A 136 -5.65 28.93 25.42
N ASN A 137 -5.28 30.20 25.51
CA ASN A 137 -5.71 31.07 26.59
C ASN A 137 -6.98 31.80 26.14
N SER A 138 -8.07 31.63 26.87
CA SER A 138 -9.32 32.37 26.65
C SER A 138 -9.43 33.49 27.67
N ARG A 139 -9.78 34.70 27.23
CA ARG A 139 -10.07 35.83 28.12
C ARG A 139 -11.58 35.86 28.34
N VAL A 140 -12.00 35.56 29.57
CA VAL A 140 -13.41 35.72 29.98
C VAL A 140 -13.51 37.01 30.81
N ALA A 141 -14.67 37.68 30.75
CA ALA A 141 -14.88 39.02 31.28
C ALA A 141 -14.24 39.24 32.67
N ALA A 142 -13.59 40.40 32.85
CA ALA A 142 -12.73 40.81 33.99
C ALA A 142 -11.22 40.50 33.88
N ASN A 143 -10.64 40.39 32.67
CA ASN A 143 -9.18 40.23 32.44
C ASN A 143 -8.55 39.00 33.13
N THR A 144 -9.35 38.02 33.50
CA THR A 144 -8.85 36.73 33.99
C THR A 144 -8.64 35.82 32.78
N ALA A 145 -7.39 35.56 32.44
CA ALA A 145 -7.05 34.59 31.40
C ALA A 145 -7.26 33.17 31.96
N LEU A 146 -8.22 32.44 31.41
CA LEU A 146 -8.35 31.01 31.67
C LEU A 146 -7.37 30.29 30.75
N GLN A 147 -6.32 29.75 31.37
CA GLN A 147 -5.31 28.96 30.68
C GLN A 147 -5.90 27.61 30.28
N GLY A 148 -5.91 27.35 28.97
CA GLY A 148 -6.42 26.10 28.41
C GLY A 148 -5.44 24.93 28.57
N ARG A 149 -5.93 23.75 28.20
CA ARG A 149 -5.17 22.50 28.16
C ARG A 149 -4.03 22.57 27.13
N ASP A 150 -2.96 21.82 27.40
CA ASP A 150 -1.87 21.59 26.47
C ASP A 150 -2.33 20.70 25.30
N LEU A 151 -2.16 21.20 24.09
CA LEU A 151 -2.49 20.56 22.83
C LEU A 151 -1.22 20.38 21.99
N ALA A 152 -1.30 19.57 20.94
CA ALA A 152 -0.17 19.27 20.08
C ALA A 152 -0.58 19.38 18.60
N TYR A 153 0.23 20.11 17.83
CA TYR A 153 0.14 20.19 16.37
C TYR A 153 1.23 19.31 15.76
N VAL A 154 0.85 18.38 14.89
CA VAL A 154 1.79 17.45 14.23
C VAL A 154 2.06 17.94 12.82
N LEU A 155 3.31 18.29 12.56
CA LEU A 155 3.81 18.69 11.26
C LEU A 155 4.38 17.47 10.53
N PRO A 156 3.85 17.10 9.35
CA PRO A 156 4.29 15.91 8.63
C PRO A 156 5.74 16.02 8.14
N PRO A 157 6.42 14.88 7.92
CA PRO A 157 7.75 14.86 7.34
C PRO A 157 7.74 15.34 5.87
N GLN A 158 8.84 15.95 5.43
CA GLN A 158 9.03 16.40 4.05
C GLN A 158 10.27 15.75 3.45
N SER A 159 10.20 15.19 2.25
CA SER A 159 11.36 14.57 1.58
C SER A 159 12.22 15.57 0.83
N VAL A 160 13.54 15.37 0.87
CA VAL A 160 14.52 16.07 0.02
C VAL A 160 15.40 15.04 -0.69
N ARG A 161 15.60 15.20 -2.00
CA ARG A 161 16.44 14.31 -2.80
C ARG A 161 17.92 14.63 -2.58
N VAL A 162 18.75 13.63 -2.34
CA VAL A 162 20.20 13.84 -2.28
C VAL A 162 20.82 13.40 -3.61
N THR A 163 21.35 14.34 -4.39
CA THR A 163 21.67 14.08 -5.81
C THR A 163 23.08 13.57 -6.08
N SER A 164 24.13 14.16 -5.49
CA SER A 164 25.52 13.65 -5.62
C SER A 164 26.54 14.54 -4.89
N VAL A 165 27.81 14.10 -4.87
CA VAL A 165 28.97 14.84 -4.35
C VAL A 165 29.62 15.77 -5.41
N VAL A 166 29.27 15.65 -6.69
CA VAL A 166 30.07 16.22 -7.79
C VAL A 166 29.72 17.70 -8.06
N PRO A 167 30.65 18.67 -7.86
CA PRO A 167 30.49 20.09 -8.21
C PRO A 167 30.07 20.30 -9.68
N ALA A 168 29.29 21.34 -9.98
CA ALA A 168 28.92 21.66 -11.36
C ALA A 168 30.13 22.03 -12.26
N ASP A 169 31.24 22.43 -11.62
CA ASP A 169 32.45 22.93 -12.28
C ASP A 169 33.62 21.92 -12.28
N ALA A 170 33.37 20.66 -11.89
CA ALA A 170 34.41 19.65 -11.79
C ALA A 170 34.81 19.13 -13.19
N PRO A 171 36.09 19.28 -13.61
CA PRO A 171 36.57 18.77 -14.90
C PRO A 171 36.86 17.26 -14.89
N ASP A 172 36.81 16.60 -13.71
CA ASP A 172 37.17 15.19 -13.53
C ASP A 172 36.19 14.51 -12.56
N ILE A 173 35.66 13.36 -12.98
CA ILE A 173 34.70 12.56 -12.22
C ILE A 173 35.50 11.48 -11.47
N ARG A 174 35.75 11.72 -10.19
CA ARG A 174 36.20 10.64 -9.30
C ARG A 174 34.99 10.08 -8.58
N ASP A 175 34.56 8.90 -9.00
CA ASP A 175 33.55 8.11 -8.30
C ASP A 175 34.05 7.82 -6.89
N THR A 176 33.45 8.49 -5.90
CA THR A 176 33.56 8.05 -4.51
C THR A 176 32.65 6.84 -4.36
N SER A 177 33.30 5.68 -4.29
CA SER A 177 32.79 4.31 -4.12
C SER A 177 31.41 4.20 -3.47
N GLY A 178 30.37 4.03 -4.30
CA GLY A 178 29.02 3.64 -3.88
C GLY A 178 28.76 2.13 -3.90
N GLU A 179 29.71 1.34 -4.39
CA GLU A 179 29.67 -0.13 -4.38
C GLU A 179 31.01 -0.60 -3.84
N ARG A 180 31.01 -1.34 -2.72
CA ARG A 180 32.26 -1.90 -2.21
C ARG A 180 32.63 -3.07 -3.11
N PHE A 181 33.92 -3.27 -3.36
CA PHE A 181 34.40 -4.46 -4.11
C PHE A 181 33.85 -5.78 -3.53
N GLU A 182 33.53 -5.79 -2.23
CA GLU A 182 32.88 -6.91 -1.54
C GLU A 182 31.45 -7.18 -2.04
N ASP A 183 30.67 -6.14 -2.33
CA ASP A 183 29.30 -6.27 -2.84
C ASP A 183 29.30 -6.80 -4.28
N VAL A 184 30.22 -6.29 -5.11
CA VAL A 184 30.46 -6.78 -6.47
C VAL A 184 30.92 -8.23 -6.45
N ALA A 185 31.87 -8.58 -5.58
CA ALA A 185 32.35 -9.96 -5.43
C ALA A 185 31.24 -10.91 -4.95
N ALA A 186 30.35 -10.46 -4.07
CA ALA A 186 29.21 -11.26 -3.62
C ALA A 186 28.19 -11.50 -4.74
N LEU A 187 27.93 -10.49 -5.59
CA LEU A 187 27.07 -10.61 -6.76
C LEU A 187 27.68 -11.52 -7.82
N GLU A 188 28.97 -11.36 -8.11
CA GLU A 188 29.71 -12.16 -9.08
C GLU A 188 29.82 -13.63 -8.63
N PHE A 189 30.05 -13.87 -7.33
CA PHE A 189 30.00 -15.21 -6.74
C PHE A 189 28.61 -15.84 -6.89
N ARG A 190 27.53 -15.11 -6.59
CA ARG A 190 26.15 -15.61 -6.76
C ARG A 190 25.83 -15.91 -8.22
N ALA A 191 26.23 -15.03 -9.13
CA ALA A 191 26.07 -15.23 -10.57
C ALA A 191 26.82 -16.49 -11.04
N GLY A 192 28.07 -16.66 -10.62
CA GLY A 192 28.87 -17.86 -10.93
C GLY A 192 28.26 -19.15 -10.38
N VAL A 193 27.72 -19.13 -9.15
CA VAL A 193 27.01 -20.29 -8.59
C VAL A 193 25.78 -20.65 -9.42
N PHE A 194 24.95 -19.67 -9.82
CA PHE A 194 23.79 -19.93 -10.67
C PHE A 194 24.16 -20.42 -12.07
N GLU A 195 25.25 -19.91 -12.64
CA GLU A 195 25.77 -20.37 -13.93
C GLU A 195 26.21 -21.85 -13.86
N ILE A 196 27.01 -22.21 -12.85
CA ILE A 196 27.48 -23.59 -12.65
C ILE A 196 26.30 -24.54 -12.44
N VAL A 197 25.33 -24.16 -11.59
CA VAL A 197 24.12 -24.97 -11.35
C VAL A 197 23.27 -25.10 -12.63
N GLY A 198 23.12 -24.02 -13.39
CA GLY A 198 22.40 -24.01 -14.66
C GLY A 198 23.03 -24.97 -15.67
N ILE A 199 24.35 -24.90 -15.86
CA ILE A 199 25.09 -25.79 -16.78
C ILE A 199 24.95 -27.25 -16.32
N ALA A 200 25.07 -27.52 -15.02
CA ALA A 200 24.93 -28.88 -14.48
C ALA A 200 23.53 -29.46 -14.75
N LEU A 201 22.48 -28.67 -14.52
CA LEU A 201 21.09 -29.09 -14.78
C LEU A 201 20.84 -29.35 -16.27
N ILE A 202 21.37 -28.51 -17.16
CA ILE A 202 21.27 -28.70 -18.61
C ILE A 202 21.99 -30.00 -19.02
N ALA A 203 23.18 -30.27 -18.49
CA ALA A 203 23.94 -31.48 -18.78
C ALA A 203 23.18 -32.75 -18.34
N VAL A 204 22.62 -32.75 -17.12
CA VAL A 204 21.80 -33.86 -16.61
C VAL A 204 20.53 -34.05 -17.45
N GLY A 205 19.85 -32.95 -17.80
CA GLY A 205 18.68 -32.97 -18.67
C GLY A 205 18.98 -33.57 -20.05
N ALA A 206 20.08 -33.15 -20.67
CA ALA A 206 20.53 -33.68 -21.95
C ALA A 206 20.84 -35.19 -21.87
N LEU A 207 21.47 -35.64 -20.78
CA LEU A 207 21.75 -37.06 -20.54
C LEU A 207 20.45 -37.87 -20.42
N MET A 208 19.45 -37.36 -19.69
CA MET A 208 18.15 -38.02 -19.55
C MET A 208 17.41 -38.11 -20.89
N ILE A 209 17.44 -37.04 -21.70
CA ILE A 209 16.89 -37.05 -23.07
C ILE A 209 17.58 -38.11 -23.92
N LEU A 210 18.92 -38.18 -23.88
CA LEU A 210 19.71 -39.18 -24.60
C LEU A 210 19.33 -40.61 -24.18
N LEU A 211 19.20 -40.87 -22.86
CA LEU A 211 18.81 -42.17 -22.34
C LEU A 211 17.41 -42.59 -22.81
N VAL A 212 16.46 -41.66 -22.82
CA VAL A 212 15.10 -41.91 -23.35
C VAL A 212 15.17 -42.26 -24.83
N LEU A 213 15.91 -41.51 -25.65
CA LEU A 213 16.09 -41.79 -27.08
C LEU A 213 16.74 -43.17 -27.33
N VAL A 214 17.79 -43.51 -26.58
CA VAL A 214 18.46 -44.82 -26.67
C VAL A 214 17.51 -45.95 -26.29
N ARG A 215 16.71 -45.77 -25.22
CA ARG A 215 15.72 -46.75 -24.80
C ARG A 215 14.62 -46.93 -25.85
N LEU A 216 14.17 -45.84 -26.49
CA LEU A 216 13.18 -45.89 -27.56
C LEU A 216 13.71 -46.64 -28.79
N ALA A 217 14.95 -46.35 -29.19
CA ALA A 217 15.61 -46.98 -30.33
C ALA A 217 15.99 -48.46 -30.09
N ARG A 218 16.24 -48.85 -28.83
CA ARG A 218 16.45 -50.27 -28.46
C ARG A 218 15.12 -51.02 -28.34
N GLY A 219 14.09 -50.40 -27.78
CA GLY A 219 12.75 -50.99 -27.68
C GLY A 219 12.09 -51.24 -29.04
N SER A 220 12.36 -50.38 -30.04
CA SER A 220 11.90 -50.61 -31.42
C SER A 220 12.64 -51.73 -32.14
N ARG A 221 13.91 -52.01 -31.78
CA ARG A 221 14.71 -53.10 -32.36
C ARG A 221 14.37 -54.49 -31.79
N GLY A 222 13.63 -54.57 -30.68
CA GLY A 222 13.20 -55.83 -30.06
C GLY A 222 11.88 -56.40 -30.60
N ARG A 223 11.20 -55.73 -31.52
CA ARG A 223 10.01 -56.24 -32.20
C ARG A 223 10.35 -56.65 -33.63
N THR A 224 11.11 -57.74 -33.75
CA THR A 224 11.10 -58.52 -34.98
C THR A 224 9.70 -59.15 -35.08
N PRO A 225 8.89 -58.85 -36.12
CA PRO A 225 7.58 -59.46 -36.29
C PRO A 225 7.78 -60.86 -36.87
N ALA A 226 8.33 -61.76 -36.07
CA ALA A 226 8.26 -63.17 -36.32
C ALA A 226 7.39 -63.73 -35.18
N ASP A 227 6.24 -64.28 -35.56
CA ASP A 227 5.37 -65.11 -34.74
C ASP A 227 4.29 -64.43 -33.87
N GLN A 228 3.49 -63.56 -34.48
CA GLN A 228 2.05 -63.55 -34.19
C GLN A 228 1.30 -63.35 -35.50
N ARG A 229 1.03 -64.45 -36.19
CA ARG A 229 -0.01 -64.47 -37.23
C ARG A 229 -1.33 -64.32 -36.49
N GLN A 230 -1.72 -63.08 -36.22
CA GLN A 230 -3.07 -62.76 -35.78
C GLN A 230 -4.01 -63.32 -36.86
N LEU A 231 -4.68 -64.41 -36.49
CA LEU A 231 -5.75 -64.97 -37.29
C LEU A 231 -6.82 -63.90 -37.35
N ASP A 232 -7.09 -63.45 -38.58
CA ASP A 232 -8.11 -62.44 -38.85
C ASP A 232 -9.45 -62.92 -38.28
N THR A 233 -10.02 -62.16 -37.36
CA THR A 233 -11.31 -62.45 -36.72
C THR A 233 -12.41 -62.65 -37.78
N TYR A 234 -12.31 -61.96 -38.92
CA TYR A 234 -13.24 -62.15 -40.04
C TYR A 234 -13.06 -63.49 -40.75
N ALA A 235 -11.83 -64.03 -40.80
CA ALA A 235 -11.58 -65.34 -41.37
C ALA A 235 -12.18 -66.45 -40.49
N VAL A 236 -12.08 -66.33 -39.16
CA VAL A 236 -12.69 -67.27 -38.21
C VAL A 236 -14.23 -67.21 -38.30
N ALA A 237 -14.80 -66.01 -38.31
CA ALA A 237 -16.25 -65.83 -38.46
C ALA A 237 -16.78 -66.37 -39.80
N GLY A 238 -16.02 -66.18 -40.89
CA GLY A 238 -16.37 -66.72 -42.21
C GLY A 238 -16.30 -68.25 -42.30
N VAL A 239 -15.45 -68.91 -41.51
CA VAL A 239 -15.43 -70.38 -41.41
C VAL A 239 -16.65 -70.85 -40.61
N ALA A 240 -16.93 -70.26 -39.45
CA ALA A 240 -18.10 -70.60 -38.63
C ALA A 240 -19.42 -70.42 -39.38
N ALA A 241 -19.59 -69.30 -40.11
CA ALA A 241 -20.78 -69.03 -40.91
C ALA A 241 -20.99 -70.06 -42.04
N ARG A 242 -19.90 -70.53 -42.67
CA ARG A 242 -19.97 -71.56 -43.70
C ARG A 242 -20.39 -72.91 -43.13
N GLU A 243 -19.85 -73.30 -41.97
CA GLU A 243 -20.25 -74.54 -41.30
C GLU A 243 -21.72 -74.50 -40.86
N LEU A 244 -22.19 -73.40 -40.27
CA LEU A 244 -23.60 -73.23 -39.91
C LEU A 244 -24.53 -73.31 -41.14
N SER A 245 -24.11 -72.74 -42.28
CA SER A 245 -24.88 -72.85 -43.54
C SER A 245 -24.91 -74.28 -44.10
N ALA A 246 -23.88 -75.09 -43.85
CA ALA A 246 -23.83 -76.48 -44.27
C ALA A 246 -24.74 -77.35 -43.38
N VAL A 247 -24.67 -77.15 -42.06
CA VAL A 247 -25.55 -77.77 -41.06
C VAL A 247 -27.02 -77.45 -41.34
N GLN A 248 -27.35 -76.20 -41.69
CA GLN A 248 -28.72 -75.81 -42.02
C GLN A 248 -29.26 -76.55 -43.24
N ARG A 249 -28.47 -76.69 -44.30
CA ARG A 249 -28.85 -77.45 -45.51
C ARG A 249 -29.02 -78.94 -45.24
N GLU A 250 -28.16 -79.51 -44.40
CA GLU A 250 -28.25 -80.92 -44.00
C GLU A 250 -29.50 -81.19 -43.13
N ARG A 251 -29.83 -80.26 -42.22
CA ARG A 251 -31.08 -80.27 -41.45
C ARG A 251 -32.31 -80.26 -42.35
N GLU A 252 -32.32 -79.45 -43.42
CA GLU A 252 -33.45 -79.38 -44.35
C GLU A 252 -33.68 -80.70 -45.11
N GLN A 253 -32.63 -81.49 -45.32
CA GLN A 253 -32.72 -82.76 -46.05
C GLN A 253 -33.02 -83.97 -45.15
N GLN A 254 -32.42 -84.03 -43.95
CA GLN A 254 -32.43 -85.23 -43.11
C GLN A 254 -33.09 -85.00 -41.73
N GLY A 255 -33.52 -83.78 -41.42
CA GLY A 255 -34.03 -83.41 -40.11
C GLY A 255 -32.93 -83.30 -39.05
N TRP A 256 -33.32 -83.17 -37.79
CA TRP A 256 -32.37 -83.10 -36.68
C TRP A 256 -31.87 -84.50 -36.31
N THR A 257 -30.64 -84.81 -36.69
CA THR A 257 -29.93 -86.00 -36.23
C THR A 257 -28.89 -85.63 -35.17
N PRO A 258 -28.49 -86.55 -34.26
CA PRO A 258 -27.48 -86.26 -33.24
C PRO A 258 -26.17 -85.73 -33.81
N ALA A 259 -25.74 -86.24 -34.97
CA ALA A 259 -24.53 -85.79 -35.65
C ALA A 259 -24.61 -84.33 -36.16
N VAL A 260 -25.80 -83.88 -36.58
CA VAL A 260 -26.02 -82.50 -37.02
C VAL A 260 -26.05 -81.54 -35.83
N VAL A 261 -26.55 -81.99 -34.67
CA VAL A 261 -26.55 -81.20 -33.43
C VAL A 261 -25.13 -81.00 -32.90
N ASP A 262 -24.31 -82.06 -32.85
CA ASP A 262 -22.92 -81.96 -32.38
C ASP A 262 -22.10 -81.02 -33.27
N ARG A 263 -22.30 -81.08 -34.59
CA ARG A 263 -21.60 -80.19 -35.54
C ARG A 263 -22.07 -78.74 -35.44
N ALA A 264 -23.35 -78.51 -35.16
CA ALA A 264 -23.89 -77.17 -34.92
C ALA A 264 -23.28 -76.53 -33.67
N LEU A 265 -23.15 -77.31 -32.58
CA LEU A 265 -22.56 -76.85 -31.32
C LEU A 265 -21.06 -76.58 -31.43
N ALA A 266 -20.34 -77.31 -32.29
CA ALA A 266 -18.92 -77.09 -32.50
C ALA A 266 -18.59 -75.82 -33.32
N ALA A 267 -19.58 -75.25 -34.02
CA ALA A 267 -19.41 -74.08 -34.88
C ALA A 267 -19.74 -72.74 -34.19
N VAL A 268 -20.27 -72.77 -32.95
CA VAL A 268 -20.66 -71.60 -32.13
C VAL A 268 -19.70 -71.45 -30.96
#